data_AF-A0A961F491-F1
#
_entry.id   AF-A0A961F491-F1
#
_cell.length_a   1.000
_cell.length_b   1.000
_cell.length_c   1.000
_cell.angle_alpha   90.00
_cell.angle_beta   90.00
_cell.angle_gamma   90.00
#
_symmetry.space_group_name_H-M   'P 1'
#
loop_
_entity.id
_entity.type
_entity.pdbx_description
1 polymer ?
#
loop_
_entity_poly.entity_id
_entity_poly.type
_entity_poly.pdbx_seq_one_letter_code
_entity_poly.pdbx_strand_id
1 'polypeptide(L)'
;MKKLAMAALGGTLAGIIATSQIAGPLLAGEDANSASVYEQLDLFGDIFERIRAQYVEQVDESELIEAAIDGMLTSLDPHSSYLSPHDAEAMRVQT
;
A
#
# COMPACT_ATOMS: atom_id res chain seq x y z
N MET A 1 48.99 18.39 24.16
CA MET A 1 48.13 18.35 22.95
C MET A 1 47.69 16.93 22.54
N LYS A 2 48.52 15.87 22.68
CA LYS A 2 48.17 14.50 22.23
C LYS A 2 46.98 13.83 22.95
N LYS A 3 46.73 14.16 24.23
CA LYS A 3 45.66 13.54 25.04
C LYS A 3 44.23 13.97 24.63
N LEU A 4 44.09 15.19 24.14
CA LEU A 4 42.82 15.73 23.66
C LEU A 4 42.43 15.16 22.29
N ALA A 5 43.42 14.92 21.42
CA ALA A 5 43.20 14.29 20.11
C ALA A 5 42.72 12.83 20.26
N MET A 6 43.25 12.09 21.24
CA MET A 6 42.85 10.70 21.50
C MET A 6 41.44 10.60 22.11
N ALA A 7 41.04 11.56 22.94
CA ALA A 7 39.67 11.64 23.48
C ALA A 7 38.63 12.01 22.40
N ALA A 8 38.99 12.89 21.45
CA ALA A 8 38.11 13.23 20.33
C ALA A 8 37.90 12.05 19.37
N LEU A 9 38.94 11.27 19.08
CA LEU A 9 38.85 10.04 18.28
C LEU A 9 38.04 8.94 18.98
N GLY A 10 38.21 8.76 20.28
CA GLY A 10 37.43 7.79 21.05
C GLY A 10 35.94 8.15 21.16
N GLY A 11 35.63 9.43 21.40
CA GLY A 11 34.25 9.91 21.53
C GLY A 11 33.47 9.86 20.22
N THR A 12 34.12 10.16 19.08
CA THR A 12 33.48 10.05 17.75
C THR A 12 33.19 8.59 17.37
N LEU A 13 34.12 7.68 17.64
CA LEU A 13 33.92 6.25 17.36
C LEU A 13 32.81 5.66 18.25
N ALA A 14 32.79 5.98 19.54
CA ALA A 14 31.73 5.56 20.44
C ALA A 14 30.37 6.17 20.08
N GLY A 15 30.36 7.43 19.63
CA GLY A 15 29.15 8.11 19.14
C GLY A 15 28.55 7.43 17.91
N ILE A 16 29.37 7.09 16.91
CA ILE A 16 28.92 6.38 15.69
C ILE A 16 28.34 5.00 16.02
N ILE A 17 28.99 4.26 16.93
CA ILE A 17 28.51 2.94 17.35
C ILE A 17 27.18 3.08 18.11
N ALA A 18 27.10 4.00 19.07
CA ALA A 18 25.89 4.21 19.86
C ALA A 18 24.71 4.71 19.00
N THR A 19 24.95 5.60 18.03
CA THR A 19 23.89 6.09 17.14
C THR A 19 23.43 5.00 16.17
N SER A 20 24.32 4.13 15.67
CA SER A 20 23.94 3.03 14.77
C SER A 20 22.97 2.05 15.42
N GLN A 21 23.17 1.70 16.70
CA GLN A 21 22.34 0.73 17.41
C GLN A 21 20.96 1.28 17.80
N ILE A 22 20.82 2.60 17.91
CA ILE A 22 19.56 3.25 18.33
C ILE A 22 18.78 3.77 17.11
N ALA A 23 19.45 4.36 16.12
CA ALA A 23 18.80 4.89 14.93
C ALA A 23 18.49 3.81 13.88
N GLY A 24 19.27 2.72 13.81
CA GLY A 24 19.05 1.63 12.85
C GLY A 24 17.66 1.00 12.93
N PRO A 25 17.17 0.59 14.12
CA PRO A 25 15.83 0.02 14.28
C PRO A 25 14.69 1.02 14.03
N LEU A 26 14.93 2.33 14.24
CA LEU A 26 13.92 3.37 14.04
C LEU A 26 13.64 3.65 12.55
N LEU A 27 14.58 3.30 11.66
CA LEU A 27 14.43 3.47 10.21
C LEU A 27 13.83 2.24 9.51
N ALA A 28 13.81 1.07 10.17
CA ALA A 28 13.42 -0.21 9.55
C ALA A 28 11.92 -0.54 9.67
N GLY A 29 11.13 0.26 10.40
CA GLY A 29 9.73 -0.05 10.71
C GLY A 29 8.72 0.22 9.58
N GLU A 30 9.08 1.03 8.59
CA GLU A 30 8.15 1.49 7.54
C GLU A 30 8.12 0.53 6.33
N ASP A 31 9.26 -0.10 6.00
CA ASP A 31 9.44 -0.92 4.79
C ASP A 31 8.66 -2.26 4.81
N ALA A 32 8.43 -2.83 5.99
CA ALA A 32 7.73 -4.12 6.10
C ALA A 32 6.24 -4.00 5.74
N ASN A 33 5.59 -2.89 6.09
CA ASN A 33 4.17 -2.69 5.80
C ASN A 33 3.95 -2.35 4.32
N SER A 34 4.80 -1.51 3.73
CA SER A 34 4.69 -1.16 2.31
C SER A 34 4.91 -2.38 1.41
N ALA A 35 5.92 -3.21 1.70
CA ALA A 35 6.15 -4.48 1.00
C ALA A 35 4.90 -5.39 1.01
N SER A 36 4.19 -5.46 2.14
CA SER A 36 2.97 -6.28 2.26
C SER A 36 1.82 -5.77 1.39
N VAL A 37 1.69 -4.45 1.19
CA VAL A 37 0.60 -3.86 0.38
C VAL A 37 0.82 -4.17 -1.10
N TYR A 38 2.05 -4.04 -1.60
CA TYR A 38 2.35 -4.38 -2.99
C TYR A 38 2.09 -5.85 -3.29
N GLU A 39 2.45 -6.76 -2.38
CA GLU A 39 2.14 -8.20 -2.53
C GLU A 39 0.63 -8.48 -2.61
N GLN A 40 -0.19 -7.75 -1.84
CA GLN A 40 -1.65 -7.86 -1.90
C GLN A 40 -2.21 -7.32 -3.23
N LEU A 41 -1.63 -6.23 -3.75
CA LEU A 41 -2.02 -5.68 -5.06
C LEU A 41 -1.63 -6.62 -6.21
N ASP A 42 -0.47 -7.27 -6.11
CA ASP A 42 -0.05 -8.28 -7.09
C ASP A 42 -1.01 -9.47 -7.08
N LEU A 43 -1.38 -9.97 -5.90
CA LEU A 43 -2.37 -11.04 -5.76
C LEU A 43 -3.73 -10.64 -6.37
N PHE A 44 -4.18 -9.40 -6.12
CA PHE A 44 -5.41 -8.90 -6.72
C PHE A 44 -5.32 -8.89 -8.26
N GLY A 45 -4.21 -8.40 -8.81
CA GLY A 45 -3.95 -8.38 -10.25
C GLY A 45 -3.93 -9.77 -10.88
N ASP A 46 -3.29 -10.74 -10.22
CA ASP A 46 -3.24 -12.13 -10.67
C ASP A 46 -4.63 -12.76 -10.77
N ILE A 47 -5.49 -12.50 -9.78
CA ILE A 47 -6.87 -12.99 -9.78
C ILE A 47 -7.70 -12.30 -10.86
N PHE A 48 -7.55 -10.99 -11.03
CA PHE A 48 -8.23 -10.23 -12.07
C PHE A 48 -7.90 -10.78 -13.48
N GLU A 49 -6.61 -10.95 -13.79
CA GLU A 49 -6.18 -11.48 -15.08
C GLU A 49 -6.63 -12.92 -15.30
N ARG A 50 -6.63 -13.73 -14.23
CA ARG A 50 -7.15 -15.08 -14.30
C ARG A 50 -8.62 -15.13 -14.67
N ILE A 51 -9.45 -14.29 -14.07
CA ILE A 51 -10.88 -14.21 -14.38
C ILE A 51 -11.04 -13.78 -15.84
N ARG A 52 -10.45 -12.65 -16.21
CA ARG A 52 -10.55 -12.10 -17.56
C ARG A 52 -10.12 -13.09 -18.66
N ALA A 53 -9.03 -13.85 -18.43
CA ALA A 53 -8.47 -14.75 -19.44
C ALA A 53 -9.10 -16.15 -19.45
N GLN A 54 -9.62 -16.63 -18.32
CA GLN A 54 -10.03 -18.03 -18.17
C GLN A 54 -11.53 -18.21 -17.87
N TYR A 55 -12.29 -17.14 -17.68
CA TYR A 55 -13.73 -17.26 -17.47
C TYR A 55 -14.44 -17.73 -18.73
N VAL A 56 -15.56 -18.43 -18.54
CA VAL A 56 -16.30 -19.09 -19.62
C VAL A 56 -16.98 -18.10 -20.56
N GLU A 57 -17.31 -16.92 -20.04
CA GLU A 57 -17.95 -15.82 -20.75
C GLU A 57 -17.00 -14.61 -20.82
N GLN A 58 -17.21 -13.76 -21.83
CA GLN A 58 -16.53 -12.48 -21.89
C GLN A 58 -16.93 -11.62 -20.70
N VAL A 59 -15.93 -11.07 -20.02
CA VAL A 59 -16.10 -10.20 -18.86
C VAL A 59 -15.73 -8.78 -19.28
N ASP A 60 -16.56 -7.81 -18.94
CA ASP A 60 -16.21 -6.39 -19.07
C ASP A 60 -15.25 -6.00 -17.94
N GLU A 61 -14.05 -5.53 -18.30
CA GLU A 61 -13.03 -5.19 -17.30
C GLU A 61 -13.45 -4.02 -16.39
N SER A 62 -14.21 -3.06 -16.91
CA SER A 62 -14.68 -1.91 -16.13
C SER A 62 -15.69 -2.38 -15.09
N GLU A 63 -16.67 -3.19 -15.51
CA GLU A 63 -17.68 -3.75 -14.60
C GLU A 63 -17.05 -4.62 -13.51
N LEU A 64 -16.04 -5.43 -13.85
CA LEU A 64 -15.33 -6.26 -12.87
C LEU A 64 -14.58 -5.43 -11.82
N ILE A 65 -13.95 -4.31 -12.24
CA ILE A 65 -13.26 -3.40 -11.32
C ILE A 65 -14.28 -2.67 -10.42
N GLU A 66 -15.37 -2.16 -10.99
CA GLU A 66 -16.43 -1.49 -10.22
C GLU A 66 -17.04 -2.43 -9.19
N ALA A 67 -17.34 -3.68 -9.57
CA ALA A 67 -17.84 -4.72 -8.66
C ALA A 67 -16.84 -5.05 -7.54
N ALA A 68 -15.54 -5.05 -7.82
CA ALA A 68 -14.52 -5.26 -6.79
C ALA A 68 -14.47 -4.09 -5.80
N ILE A 69 -14.59 -2.85 -6.27
CA ILE A 69 -14.66 -1.66 -5.40
C ILE A 69 -15.91 -1.72 -4.52
N ASP A 70 -17.07 -2.03 -5.10
CA ASP A 70 -18.33 -2.20 -4.37
C ASP A 70 -18.25 -3.31 -3.33
N GLY A 71 -17.64 -4.44 -3.66
CA GLY A 71 -17.40 -5.53 -2.72
C GLY A 71 -16.54 -5.10 -1.52
N MET A 72 -15.47 -4.34 -1.77
CA MET A 72 -14.64 -3.78 -0.70
C MET A 72 -15.43 -2.79 0.17
N LEU A 73 -16.20 -1.88 -0.42
CA LEU A 73 -16.99 -0.89 0.32
C LEU A 73 -18.10 -1.54 1.16
N THR A 74 -18.83 -2.49 0.57
CA THR A 74 -19.87 -3.26 1.26
C THR A 74 -19.31 -4.05 2.44
N SER A 75 -18.07 -4.54 2.33
CA SER A 75 -17.39 -5.24 3.42
C SER A 75 -17.07 -4.34 4.63
N LEU A 76 -16.94 -3.02 4.40
CA LEU A 76 -16.72 -2.03 5.46
C LEU A 76 -18.04 -1.58 6.09
N ASP A 77 -19.06 -1.33 5.27
CA ASP A 77 -20.40 -0.93 5.69
C ASP A 77 -21.43 -1.37 4.63
N PRO A 78 -22.51 -2.11 4.99
CA PRO A 78 -23.57 -2.52 4.07
C PRO A 78 -24.27 -1.38 3.32
N HIS A 79 -24.12 -0.14 3.77
CA HIS A 79 -24.69 1.05 3.13
C HIS A 79 -23.70 1.81 2.26
N SER A 80 -22.43 1.40 2.23
CA SER A 80 -21.42 2.02 1.37
C SER A 80 -21.44 1.40 -0.01
N SER A 81 -21.54 2.24 -1.04
CA SER A 81 -21.42 1.86 -2.44
C SER A 81 -20.55 2.84 -3.21
N TYR A 82 -19.93 2.35 -4.28
CA TYR A 82 -19.26 3.15 -5.28
C TYR A 82 -20.32 3.79 -6.19
N LEU A 83 -20.08 5.03 -6.59
CA LEU A 83 -20.92 5.73 -7.57
C LEU A 83 -20.10 5.93 -8.83
N SER A 84 -20.39 5.14 -9.87
CA SER A 84 -19.73 5.26 -11.16
C SER A 84 -20.03 6.63 -11.79
N PRO A 85 -19.14 7.16 -12.65
CA PRO A 85 -19.42 8.39 -13.39
C PRO A 85 -20.69 8.32 -14.24
N HIS A 86 -21.00 7.13 -14.77
CA HIS A 86 -22.21 6.87 -15.54
C HIS A 86 -23.47 7.01 -14.67
N ASP A 87 -23.48 6.39 -13.49
CA ASP A 87 -24.64 6.43 -12.59
C ASP A 87 -24.83 7.82 -11.97
N ALA A 88 -23.71 8.50 -11.69
CA ALA A 88 -23.73 9.90 -11.28
C ALA A 88 -24.42 10.79 -12.33
N GLU A 89 -24.20 10.52 -13.61
CA GLU A 89 -24.84 11.26 -14.70
C GLU A 89 -26.32 10.90 -14.86
N ALA A 90 -26.66 9.61 -14.75
CA ALA A 90 -28.05 9.15 -14.81
C ALA A 90 -28.94 9.83 -13.76
N MET A 91 -28.42 10.06 -12.55
CA MET A 91 -29.16 10.78 -11.50
C MET A 91 -29.44 12.24 -11.85
N ARG A 92 -28.55 12.92 -12.58
CA ARG A 92 -28.76 14.33 -12.99
C ARG A 92 -29.85 14.49 -14.03
N VAL A 93 -30.06 13.47 -14.86
CA VAL A 93 -31.07 13.48 -15.92
C VAL A 93 -32.48 13.25 -15.36
N GLN A 94 -32.58 12.64 -14.17
CA GLN A 94 -33.85 12.25 -13.55
C GLN A 94 -34.44 13.30 -12.59
N THR A 95 -33.81 14.47 -12.43
CA THR A 95 -34.29 15.61 -11.63
C THR A 95 -34.82 16.73 -12.49
#